data_AF-A0A512IV13-F1
#
_entry.id   AF-A0A512IV13-F1
#
_cell.length_a   1.000
_cell.length_b   1.000
_cell.length_c   1.000
_cell.angle_alpha   90.00
_cell.angle_beta   90.00
_cell.angle_gamma   90.00
#
_symmetry.space_group_name_H-M   'P 1'
#
loop_
_entity.id
_entity.type
_entity.pdbx_description
1 polymer ?
#
loop_
_entity_poly.entity_id
_entity_poly.type
_entity_poly.pdbx_seq_one_letter_code
_entity_poly.pdbx_strand_id
1 'polypeptide(L)'
;MDGPSFKARLKLLGRTQIGFAEEHGFALRTIHNWAASGPPPEIERLLDLMMLVERPFDAPHRDPGPDAFRRAVLGELDRLAGAAGPERREAFVRSIQAWLATAASRSTSS
;
A
#
# COMPACT_ATOMS: atom_id res chain seq x y z
N MET A 1 -14.71 -2.98 -10.69
CA MET A 1 -13.49 -2.36 -11.29
C MET A 1 -13.43 -2.79 -12.75
N ASP A 2 -13.06 -1.89 -13.67
CA ASP A 2 -12.90 -2.24 -15.10
C ASP A 2 -11.49 -2.76 -15.42
N GLY A 3 -11.29 -3.30 -16.64
CA GLY A 3 -10.01 -3.87 -17.07
C GLY A 3 -8.83 -2.89 -17.02
N PRO A 4 -8.96 -1.64 -17.51
CA PRO A 4 -7.94 -0.61 -17.35
C PRO A 4 -7.58 -0.32 -15.88
N SER A 5 -8.57 -0.19 -15.00
CA SER A 5 -8.33 0.04 -13.56
C SER A 5 -7.62 -1.15 -12.91
N PHE A 6 -7.95 -2.38 -13.31
CA PHE A 6 -7.26 -3.58 -12.85
C PHE A 6 -5.77 -3.56 -13.22
N LYS A 7 -5.43 -3.23 -14.47
CA LYS A 7 -4.03 -3.09 -14.91
C LYS A 7 -3.30 -2.01 -14.11
N ALA A 8 -3.95 -0.87 -13.87
CA ALA A 8 -3.38 0.22 -13.08
C ALA A 8 -3.11 -0.22 -11.64
N ARG A 9 -4.03 -0.96 -11.03
CA ARG A 9 -3.90 -1.52 -9.67
C ARG A 9 -2.70 -2.46 -9.56
N LEU A 10 -2.55 -3.40 -10.51
CA LEU A 10 -1.39 -4.29 -10.55
C LEU A 10 -0.07 -3.52 -10.66
N LYS A 11 -0.04 -2.48 -11.49
CA LYS A 11 1.15 -1.64 -11.65
C LYS A 11 1.52 -0.90 -10.36
N LEU A 12 0.55 -0.36 -9.63
CA LEU A 12 0.78 0.28 -8.31
C LEU A 12 1.33 -0.72 -7.29
N LEU A 13 0.83 -1.95 -7.33
CA LEU A 13 1.33 -3.07 -6.54
C LEU A 13 2.69 -3.62 -7.02
N GLY A 14 3.29 -3.04 -8.06
CA GLY A 14 4.58 -3.49 -8.61
C GLY A 14 4.51 -4.84 -9.32
N ARG A 15 3.32 -5.27 -9.76
CA ARG A 15 3.07 -6.61 -10.33
C ARG A 15 2.77 -6.55 -11.81
N THR A 16 3.23 -7.58 -12.54
CA THR A 16 2.81 -7.85 -13.92
C THR A 16 1.62 -8.81 -13.92
N GLN A 17 0.90 -8.93 -15.04
CA GLN A 17 -0.18 -9.92 -15.17
C GLN A 17 0.32 -11.36 -15.00
N ILE A 18 1.52 -11.65 -15.50
CA ILE A 18 2.18 -12.96 -15.36
C ILE A 18 2.55 -13.21 -13.90
N GLY A 19 3.23 -12.25 -13.26
CA GLY A 19 3.64 -12.39 -11.86
C GLY A 19 2.45 -12.54 -10.92
N PHE A 20 1.37 -11.79 -11.15
CA PHE A 20 0.14 -11.94 -10.36
C PHE A 20 -0.55 -13.30 -10.58
N ALA A 21 -0.51 -13.83 -11.80
CA ALA A 21 -1.03 -15.16 -12.11
C ALA A 21 -0.27 -16.24 -11.32
N GLU A 22 1.06 -16.16 -11.33
CA GLU A 22 1.94 -17.11 -10.63
C GLU A 22 1.80 -17.01 -9.10
N GLU A 23 1.80 -15.79 -8.55
CA GLU A 23 1.70 -15.54 -7.10
C GLU A 23 0.43 -16.11 -6.48
N HIS A 24 -0.68 -16.06 -7.20
CA HIS A 24 -2.01 -16.45 -6.70
C HIS A 24 -2.57 -17.73 -7.33
N GLY A 25 -1.78 -18.42 -8.17
CA GLY A 25 -2.17 -19.69 -8.78
C GLY A 25 -3.31 -19.58 -9.79
N PHE A 26 -3.48 -18.42 -10.43
CA PHE A 26 -4.48 -18.23 -11.49
C PHE A 26 -3.90 -18.59 -12.86
N ALA A 27 -4.73 -19.13 -13.75
CA ALA A 27 -4.34 -19.28 -15.14
C ALA A 27 -4.14 -17.89 -15.79
N LEU A 28 -3.05 -17.71 -16.55
CA LEU A 28 -2.74 -16.44 -17.21
C LEU A 28 -3.88 -15.94 -18.11
N ARG A 29 -4.59 -16.86 -18.78
CA ARG A 29 -5.78 -16.54 -19.60
C ARG A 29 -6.87 -15.87 -18.77
N THR A 30 -7.09 -16.31 -17.54
CA THR A 30 -8.06 -15.71 -16.62
C THR A 30 -7.67 -14.27 -16.28
N ILE A 31 -6.39 -14.02 -15.99
CA ILE A 31 -5.89 -12.67 -15.74
C ILE A 31 -6.03 -11.78 -16.98
N HIS A 32 -5.73 -12.30 -18.17
CA HIS A 32 -5.93 -11.56 -19.43
C HIS A 32 -7.40 -11.19 -19.64
N ASN A 33 -8.33 -12.10 -19.35
CA ASN A 33 -9.76 -11.80 -19.41
C ASN A 33 -10.12 -10.67 -18.45
N TRP A 34 -9.65 -10.72 -17.20
CA TRP A 34 -9.89 -9.65 -16.23
C TRP A 34 -9.28 -8.32 -16.66
N ALA A 35 -8.11 -8.35 -17.31
CA ALA A 35 -7.46 -7.18 -17.85
C ALA A 35 -8.22 -6.56 -19.04
N ALA A 36 -9.10 -7.32 -19.69
CA ALA A 36 -9.97 -6.84 -20.76
C ALA A 36 -11.33 -6.35 -20.25
N SER A 37 -12.01 -7.15 -19.41
CA SER A 37 -13.41 -6.91 -19.00
C SER A 37 -13.61 -6.52 -17.55
N GLY A 38 -12.54 -6.51 -16.75
CA GLY A 38 -12.59 -6.34 -15.30
C GLY A 38 -12.55 -7.68 -14.54
N PRO A 39 -11.98 -7.70 -13.33
CA PRO A 39 -11.96 -8.87 -12.47
C PRO A 39 -13.30 -9.07 -11.75
N PRO A 40 -13.56 -10.27 -11.20
CA PRO A 40 -14.70 -10.49 -10.31
C PRO A 40 -14.55 -9.70 -9.00
N PRO A 41 -15.66 -9.43 -8.27
CA PRO A 41 -15.65 -8.57 -7.08
C PRO A 41 -14.70 -9.03 -5.96
N GLU A 42 -14.51 -10.33 -5.80
CA GLU A 42 -13.62 -10.90 -4.79
C GLU A 42 -12.16 -10.53 -5.06
N ILE A 43 -11.77 -10.47 -6.33
CA ILE A 43 -10.43 -10.09 -6.76
C ILE A 43 -10.24 -8.58 -6.67
N GLU A 44 -11.28 -7.78 -6.94
CA GLU A 44 -11.25 -6.35 -6.62
C GLU A 44 -11.00 -6.13 -5.13
N ARG A 45 -11.72 -6.86 -4.26
CA ARG A 45 -11.52 -6.76 -2.81
C ARG A 45 -10.13 -7.23 -2.37
N LEU A 46 -9.61 -8.30 -2.97
CA LEU A 46 -8.23 -8.75 -2.73
C LEU A 46 -7.22 -7.66 -3.06
N LEU A 47 -7.32 -7.04 -4.23
CA LEU A 47 -6.42 -5.96 -4.64
C LEU A 47 -6.55 -4.73 -3.73
N ASP A 48 -7.76 -4.42 -3.26
CA ASP A 48 -7.98 -3.34 -2.29
C ASP A 48 -7.27 -3.62 -0.96
N LEU A 49 -7.33 -4.86 -0.46
CA LEU A 49 -6.62 -5.27 0.75
C LEU A 49 -5.10 -5.25 0.56
N MET A 50 -4.59 -5.75 -0.57
CA MET A 50 -3.17 -5.70 -0.89
C MET A 50 -2.67 -4.26 -0.96
N MET A 51 -3.41 -3.35 -1.60
CA MET A 51 -3.07 -1.94 -1.66
C MET A 51 -3.02 -1.30 -0.27
N LEU A 52 -3.98 -1.63 0.61
CA LEU A 52 -4.00 -1.10 1.97
C LEU A 52 -2.77 -1.51 2.79
N VAL A 53 -2.30 -2.75 2.61
CA VAL A 53 -1.19 -3.31 3.39
C VAL A 53 0.17 -2.93 2.79
N GLU A 54 0.32 -3.03 1.48
CA GLU A 54 1.61 -2.88 0.81
C GLU A 54 1.88 -1.46 0.29
N ARG A 55 0.81 -0.72 -0.03
CA ARG A 55 0.87 0.61 -0.65
C ARG A 55 -0.08 1.60 0.02
N PRO A 56 0.02 1.77 1.36
CA PRO A 56 -0.95 2.52 2.15
C PRO A 56 -1.14 3.99 1.72
N PHE A 57 -0.13 4.59 1.09
CA PHE A 57 -0.16 5.98 0.64
C PHE A 57 -0.50 6.15 -0.85
N ASP A 58 -0.44 5.06 -1.64
CA ASP A 58 -0.71 5.09 -3.08
C ASP A 58 -2.14 4.64 -3.43
N ALA A 59 -2.88 4.10 -2.45
CA ALA A 59 -4.25 3.64 -2.64
C ALA A 59 -5.22 4.83 -2.81
N PRO A 60 -6.06 4.86 -3.87
CA PRO A 60 -7.15 5.84 -3.92
C PRO A 60 -8.07 5.55 -2.74
N HIS A 61 -8.19 6.54 -1.86
CA HIS A 61 -8.87 6.45 -0.57
C HIS A 61 -10.36 6.15 -0.76
N ARG A 62 -10.73 4.87 -0.93
CA ARG A 62 -12.03 4.39 -0.49
C ARG A 62 -11.97 4.44 1.04
N ASP A 63 -12.64 5.43 1.62
CA ASP A 63 -12.70 5.73 3.05
C ASP A 63 -12.58 4.46 3.91
N PRO A 64 -11.37 4.13 4.41
CA PRO A 64 -11.13 2.82 5.00
C PRO A 64 -11.47 2.82 6.51
N GLY A 65 -12.23 3.83 6.95
CA GLY A 65 -12.60 4.08 8.33
C GLY A 65 -11.58 4.96 9.06
N PRO A 66 -11.95 5.51 10.24
CA PRO A 66 -11.18 6.55 10.93
C PRO A 66 -9.74 6.13 11.29
N ASP A 67 -9.49 4.82 11.45
CA ASP A 67 -8.18 4.29 11.84
C ASP A 67 -7.30 3.82 10.68
N ALA A 68 -7.79 3.82 9.44
CA ALA A 68 -7.03 3.20 8.36
C ALA A 68 -5.78 3.97 7.99
N PHE A 69 -5.86 5.30 7.92
CA PHE A 69 -4.69 6.15 7.73
C PHE A 69 -3.67 5.95 8.86
N ARG A 70 -4.13 5.85 10.11
CA ARG A 70 -3.26 5.56 11.26
C ARG A 70 -2.55 4.22 11.12
N ARG A 71 -3.28 3.14 10.78
CA ARG A 71 -2.69 1.80 10.57
C ARG A 71 -1.67 1.80 9.44
N ALA A 72 -1.98 2.50 8.34
CA ALA A 72 -1.10 2.73 7.21
C ALA A 72 0.23 3.38 7.63
N VAL A 73 0.16 4.48 8.38
CA VAL A 73 1.34 5.19 8.90
C VAL A 73 2.15 4.30 9.83
N LEU A 74 1.51 3.58 10.76
CA LEU A 74 2.20 2.67 11.66
C LEU A 74 2.92 1.54 10.91
N GLY A 75 2.26 0.90 9.95
CA GLY A 75 2.86 -0.16 9.14
C GLY A 75 4.09 0.31 8.35
N GLU A 76 4.04 1.52 7.79
CA GLU A 76 5.19 2.09 7.08
C GLU A 76 6.35 2.45 8.02
N LEU A 77 6.05 3.01 9.20
CA LEU A 77 7.07 3.29 10.20
C LEU A 77 7.74 2.00 10.68
N ASP A 78 6.98 0.92 10.88
CA ASP A 78 7.53 -0.40 11.22
C ASP A 78 8.38 -0.98 10.08
N ARG A 79 7.95 -0.84 8.82
CA ARG A 79 8.72 -1.24 7.64
C ARG A 79 10.07 -0.52 7.58
N LEU A 80 10.05 0.80 7.76
CA LEU A 80 11.27 1.63 7.76
C LEU A 80 12.18 1.30 8.95
N ALA A 81 11.61 1.11 10.14
CA ALA A 81 12.36 0.69 11.33
C ALA A 81 12.99 -0.70 11.14
N GLY A 82 12.26 -1.64 10.51
CA GLY A 82 12.77 -2.96 10.15
C GLY A 82 13.91 -2.88 9.15
N ALA A 83 13.78 -2.07 8.10
CA ALA A 83 14.82 -1.86 7.09
C ALA A 83 16.09 -1.19 7.67
N ALA A 84 15.94 -0.34 8.70
CA ALA A 84 17.07 0.23 9.42
C ALA A 84 17.86 -0.84 10.20
N GLY A 85 17.23 -1.96 10.55
CA GLY A 85 17.82 -3.03 11.35
C GLY A 85 17.77 -2.75 12.86
N PRO A 86 17.92 -3.78 13.71
CA PRO A 86 17.70 -3.68 15.16
C PRO A 86 18.62 -2.66 15.84
N GLU A 87 19.87 -2.56 15.40
CA GLU A 87 20.87 -1.66 15.99
C GLU A 87 20.56 -0.17 15.79
N ARG A 88 19.81 0.17 14.74
CA ARG A 88 19.45 1.56 14.41
C ARG A 88 18.02 1.90 14.76
N ARG A 89 17.24 0.96 15.31
CA ARG A 89 15.81 1.18 15.63
C ARG A 89 15.63 2.34 16.60
N GLU A 90 16.45 2.42 17.64
CA GLU A 90 16.35 3.48 18.63
C GLU A 90 16.71 4.87 18.05
N ALA A 91 17.76 4.92 17.22
CA ALA A 91 18.14 6.14 16.50
C ALA A 91 17.04 6.59 15.52
N PHE A 92 16.41 5.64 14.82
CA PHE A 92 15.27 5.91 13.94
C PHE A 92 14.10 6.54 14.72
N VAL A 93 13.70 5.95 15.85
CA VAL A 93 12.61 6.49 16.69
C VAL A 93 12.92 7.91 17.15
N ARG A 94 14.15 8.18 17.63
CA ARG A 94 14.58 9.53 18.02
C ARG A 94 14.51 10.52 16.87
N SER A 95 14.92 10.12 15.66
CA SER A 95 14.83 10.99 14.47
C SER A 95 13.39 11.33 14.10
N ILE A 96 12.46 10.37 14.19
CA ILE A 96 11.03 10.63 13.96
C ILE A 96 10.48 11.60 15.01
N GLN A 97 10.82 11.42 16.29
CA GLN A 97 10.40 12.34 17.36
C GLN A 97 10.92 13.77 17.15
N ALA A 98 12.18 13.93 16.79
CA ALA A 98 12.77 15.24 16.50
C ALA A 98 12.11 15.92 15.29
N TRP A 99 11.80 15.15 14.25
CA TRP A 99 11.05 15.64 13.09
C TRP A 99 9.65 16.10 13.47
N LEU A 100 8.90 15.33 14.27
CA LEU A 100 7.56 15.69 14.74
C LEU A 100 7.57 16.98 15.58
N ALA A 101 8.54 17.13 16.48
CA ALA A 101 8.70 18.36 17.26
C ALA A 101 8.97 19.59 16.37
N THR A 102 9.75 19.40 15.30
CA THR A 102 10.03 20.45 14.31
C THR A 102 8.83 20.77 13.42
N ALA A 103 8.02 19.78 13.08
CA ALA A 103 6.79 19.99 12.30
C ALA A 103 5.75 20.76 13.12
N ALA A 104 5.55 20.39 14.39
CA ALA A 104 4.60 21.03 15.28
C ALA A 104 4.89 22.53 15.50
N SER A 105 6.16 22.91 15.64
CA SER A 105 6.55 24.32 15.80
C SER A 105 6.31 25.18 14.56
N ARG A 106 6.33 24.58 13.36
CA ARG A 106 5.98 25.27 12.11
C ARG A 106 4.47 25.48 11.98
N SER A 107 3.67 24.53 12.46
CA SER A 107 2.20 24.61 12.41
C SER A 107 1.62 25.69 13.33
N THR A 108 2.28 26.02 14.43
CA THR A 108 1.86 27.08 15.37
C THR A 108 2.31 28.48 15.00
N SER A 109 3.13 28.63 13.95
CA SER A 109 3.70 29.91 13.51
C SER A 109 3.00 30.49 12.26
N SER A 110 1.88 29.87 11.84
CA SER A 110 1.11 30.24 10.65
C SER A 110 -0.37 30.37 11.00
#